data_AF-A0AA36IMN0-F1
#
_entry.id   AF-A0AA36IMN0-F1
#
_cell.length_a   1.000
_cell.length_b   1.000
_cell.length_c   1.000
_cell.angle_alpha   90.00
_cell.angle_beta   90.00
_cell.angle_gamma   90.00
#
_symmetry.space_group_name_H-M   'P 1'
#
loop_
_entity.id
_entity.type
_entity.pdbx_description
1 polymer ?
#
loop_
_entity_poly.entity_id
_entity_poly.type
_entity_poly.pdbx_seq_one_letter_code
_entity_poly.pdbx_strand_id
1 'polypeptide(L)'
;MFGVVVLPMRFFLGLRIMEDVRKLPEQLRCFDLAKAQCTCCSLGHTDGKTSLPCDRRLLLKSIRRWFSEPESPDDALARFEKLLRQGFRQEVLQCVGYGYASLGYAVYMACSGSVPILVLQLRSLRADASPEAVDQAAWFLRVLVNWAQVPLGSLFGVWMNQALCSVGVKIPLRRSLVVALLSTVTLLASAAPVALQQILLRTEPSSYLPVAYFVAWLTVTTTLFHCTGCRVERPQPHTCDVGHAGVGNAVDSDTFSI
;
A
#
# COMPACT_ATOMS: atom_id res chain seq x y z
N MET A 1 -25.38 -4.71 6.13
CA MET A 1 -25.45 -3.83 4.95
C MET A 1 -24.10 -3.20 4.60
N PHE A 2 -23.37 -2.59 5.55
CA PHE A 2 -22.06 -1.95 5.30
C PHE A 2 -21.04 -2.82 4.54
N GLY A 3 -20.89 -4.10 4.90
CA GLY A 3 -19.94 -5.00 4.22
C GLY A 3 -20.21 -5.19 2.73
N VAL A 4 -21.48 -5.16 2.29
CA VAL A 4 -21.87 -5.37 0.89
C VAL A 4 -21.43 -4.22 -0.01
N VAL A 5 -21.35 -3.00 0.54
CA VAL A 5 -20.96 -1.80 -0.22
C VAL A 5 -19.46 -1.52 -0.09
N VAL A 6 -18.95 -1.61 1.15
CA VAL A 6 -17.56 -1.27 1.46
C VAL A 6 -16.60 -2.23 0.75
N LEU A 7 -16.93 -3.51 0.67
CA LEU A 7 -16.01 -4.53 0.18
C LEU A 7 -15.76 -4.42 -1.34
N PRO A 8 -16.79 -4.26 -2.21
CA PRO A 8 -16.59 -3.93 -3.62
C PRO A 8 -15.86 -2.59 -3.83
N MET A 9 -16.18 -1.57 -3.03
CA MET A 9 -15.51 -0.26 -3.12
C MET A 9 -14.01 -0.38 -2.83
N ARG A 10 -13.62 -1.16 -1.81
CA ARG A 10 -12.21 -1.44 -1.48
C ARG A 10 -11.47 -2.09 -2.64
N PHE A 11 -12.07 -3.09 -3.29
CA PHE A 11 -11.45 -3.74 -4.45
C PHE A 11 -11.37 -2.82 -5.66
N PHE A 12 -12.41 -2.03 -5.92
CA PHE A 12 -12.38 -1.05 -7.01
C PHE A 12 -11.23 -0.05 -6.87
N LEU A 13 -11.06 0.50 -5.65
CA LEU A 13 -9.95 1.41 -5.35
C LEU A 13 -8.60 0.69 -5.36
N GLY A 14 -8.52 -0.50 -4.75
CA GLY A 14 -7.29 -1.30 -4.68
C GLY A 14 -6.76 -1.67 -6.07
N LEU A 15 -7.63 -2.06 -7.00
CA LEU A 15 -7.23 -2.35 -8.38
C LEU A 15 -6.66 -1.11 -9.09
N ARG A 16 -7.29 0.06 -8.92
CA ARG A 16 -6.75 1.32 -9.47
C ARG A 16 -5.38 1.67 -8.91
N ILE A 17 -5.23 1.61 -7.59
CA ILE A 17 -3.96 1.87 -6.93
C ILE A 17 -2.89 0.88 -7.42
N MET A 18 -3.23 -0.40 -7.54
CA MET A 18 -2.28 -1.41 -8.04
C MET A 18 -1.88 -1.20 -9.51
N GLU A 19 -2.80 -0.72 -10.36
CA GLU A 19 -2.46 -0.32 -11.74
C GLU A 19 -1.43 0.82 -11.75
N ASP A 20 -1.61 1.82 -10.90
CA ASP A 20 -0.71 2.98 -10.82
C ASP A 20 0.65 2.59 -10.21
N VAL A 21 0.65 1.79 -9.14
CA VAL A 21 1.87 1.26 -8.52
C VAL A 21 2.69 0.44 -9.53
N ARG A 22 2.05 -0.33 -10.41
CA ARG A 22 2.76 -1.10 -11.46
C ARG A 22 3.42 -0.22 -12.52
N LYS A 23 2.92 0.99 -12.74
CA LYS A 23 3.52 1.96 -13.67
C LYS A 23 4.63 2.78 -13.01
N LEU A 24 4.63 2.87 -11.68
CA LEU A 24 5.55 3.69 -10.90
C LEU A 24 7.04 3.42 -11.20
N PRO A 25 7.53 2.15 -11.32
CA PRO A 25 8.93 1.90 -11.67
C PRO A 25 9.34 2.50 -13.02
N GLU A 26 8.46 2.41 -14.02
CA GLU A 26 8.69 2.96 -15.35
C GLU A 26 8.63 4.49 -15.33
N GLN A 27 7.63 5.05 -14.63
CA GLN A 27 7.48 6.50 -14.46
C GLN A 27 8.69 7.13 -13.78
N LEU A 28 9.25 6.47 -12.75
CA LEU A 28 10.44 6.95 -12.04
C LEU A 28 11.70 6.77 -12.88
N ARG A 29 11.79 5.71 -13.70
CA ARG A 29 12.95 5.49 -14.58
C ARG A 29 13.01 6.52 -15.71
N CYS A 30 11.86 6.78 -16.33
CA CYS A 30 11.71 7.71 -17.45
C CYS A 30 11.32 9.13 -17.00
N PHE A 31 11.44 9.42 -15.70
CA PHE A 31 11.05 10.72 -15.14
C PHE A 31 11.89 11.83 -15.76
N ASP A 32 11.23 12.84 -16.31
CA ASP A 32 11.83 14.01 -16.94
C ASP A 32 11.06 15.25 -16.46
N LEU A 33 11.75 16.16 -15.76
CA LEU A 33 11.16 17.35 -15.16
C LEU A 33 10.64 18.31 -16.25
N ALA A 34 11.26 18.29 -17.44
CA ALA A 34 10.81 19.08 -18.59
C ALA A 34 9.47 18.57 -19.14
N LYS A 35 9.16 17.28 -18.95
CA LYS A 35 7.88 16.66 -19.38
C LYS A 35 6.84 16.56 -18.27
N ALA A 36 7.23 16.73 -17.02
CA ALA A 36 6.32 16.68 -15.88
C ALA A 36 5.27 17.81 -15.96
N GLN A 37 3.99 17.44 -15.82
CA GLN A 37 2.86 18.37 -15.81
C GLN A 37 2.38 18.61 -14.37
N CYS A 38 2.14 19.87 -14.00
CA CYS A 38 1.36 20.18 -12.80
C CYS A 38 -0.12 19.84 -13.03
N THR A 39 -0.90 19.77 -11.95
CA THR A 39 -2.37 19.67 -12.03
C THR A 39 -2.95 20.78 -12.93
N CYS A 40 -2.42 22.00 -12.83
CA CYS A 40 -2.79 23.10 -13.71
C CYS A 40 -2.61 22.78 -15.21
N CYS A 41 -1.45 22.26 -15.61
CA CYS A 41 -1.15 21.91 -17.00
C CYS A 41 -2.00 20.74 -17.48
N SER A 42 -2.29 19.76 -16.61
CA SER A 42 -3.19 18.66 -16.97
C SER A 42 -4.63 19.10 -17.25
N LEU A 43 -5.02 20.28 -16.74
CA LEU A 43 -6.31 20.93 -17.01
C LEU A 43 -6.24 21.95 -18.17
N GLY A 44 -5.13 21.97 -18.92
CA GLY A 44 -4.96 22.84 -20.09
C GLY A 44 -4.37 24.22 -19.81
N HIS A 45 -3.83 24.49 -18.61
CA HIS A 45 -3.12 25.74 -18.36
C HIS A 45 -1.82 25.81 -19.16
N THR A 46 -1.65 26.91 -19.92
CA THR A 46 -0.42 27.26 -20.62
C THR A 46 0.22 28.47 -19.94
N ASP A 47 1.45 28.31 -19.44
CA ASP A 47 2.17 29.39 -18.77
C ASP A 47 2.32 30.62 -19.70
N GLY A 48 2.00 31.81 -19.19
CA GLY A 48 2.01 33.06 -19.96
C GLY A 48 0.72 33.41 -20.71
N LYS A 49 -0.24 32.47 -20.86
CA LYS A 49 -1.53 32.77 -21.51
C LYS A 49 -2.56 33.38 -20.55
N THR A 50 -2.46 33.05 -19.26
CA THR A 50 -3.32 33.62 -18.20
C THR A 50 -2.48 34.45 -17.24
N SER A 51 -3.14 35.35 -16.49
CA SER A 51 -2.48 36.18 -15.46
C SER A 51 -1.99 35.37 -14.26
N LEU A 52 -2.47 34.13 -14.08
CA LEU A 52 -2.10 33.26 -12.98
C LEU A 52 -0.81 32.50 -13.31
N PRO A 53 0.27 32.67 -12.51
CA PRO A 53 1.52 31.94 -12.74
C PRO A 53 1.29 30.43 -12.57
N CYS A 54 1.84 29.64 -13.49
CA CYS A 54 1.79 28.19 -13.38
C CYS A 54 2.57 27.69 -12.15
N ASP A 55 2.04 26.69 -11.43
CA ASP A 55 2.71 26.06 -10.27
C ASP A 55 4.12 25.56 -10.62
N ARG A 56 4.36 25.25 -11.90
CA ARG A 56 5.67 24.90 -12.42
C ARG A 56 6.74 25.93 -12.10
N ARG A 57 6.43 27.24 -12.17
CA ARG A 57 7.38 28.31 -11.83
C ARG A 57 7.79 28.25 -10.36
N LEU A 58 6.83 27.98 -9.48
CA LEU A 58 7.07 27.85 -8.05
C LEU A 58 7.93 26.61 -7.74
N LEU A 59 7.65 25.49 -8.41
CA LEU A 59 8.39 24.25 -8.25
C LEU A 59 9.84 24.39 -8.73
N LEU A 60 10.07 24.98 -9.90
CA LEU A 60 11.41 25.27 -10.42
C LEU A 60 12.19 26.23 -9.51
N LYS A 61 11.54 27.29 -9.00
CA LYS A 61 12.14 28.22 -8.04
C LYS A 61 12.53 27.52 -6.74
N SER A 62 11.70 26.60 -6.25
CA SER A 62 11.97 25.83 -5.03
C SER A 62 13.14 24.87 -5.22
N ILE A 63 13.20 24.17 -6.36
CA ILE A 63 14.33 23.30 -6.70
C ILE A 63 15.63 24.11 -6.73
N ARG A 64 15.67 25.26 -7.43
CA ARG A 64 16.85 26.13 -7.46
C ARG A 64 17.29 26.57 -6.06
N ARG A 65 16.34 26.84 -5.17
CA ARG A 65 16.61 27.22 -3.78
C ARG A 65 17.14 26.05 -2.94
N TRP A 66 16.70 24.82 -3.18
CA TRP A 66 17.18 23.65 -2.43
C TRP A 66 18.60 23.26 -2.80
N PHE A 67 19.01 23.51 -4.05
CA PHE A 67 20.35 23.21 -4.54
C PHE A 67 21.27 24.42 -4.54
N SER A 68 21.14 25.32 -3.53
CA SER A 68 21.96 26.52 -3.32
C SER A 68 23.39 26.35 -3.85
N GLU A 69 23.84 27.29 -4.70
CA GLU A 69 25.12 27.26 -5.43
C GLU A 69 25.22 26.32 -6.65
N PRO A 70 24.25 26.31 -7.58
CA PRO A 70 24.51 25.76 -8.91
C PRO A 70 25.16 26.86 -9.78
N GLU A 71 26.17 26.51 -10.58
CA GLU A 71 26.79 27.45 -11.53
C GLU A 71 25.76 27.97 -12.55
N SER A 72 24.77 27.15 -12.88
CA SER A 72 23.64 27.51 -13.73
C SER A 72 22.29 27.02 -13.20
N PRO A 73 21.17 27.68 -13.58
CA PRO A 73 19.82 27.17 -13.30
C PRO A 73 19.58 25.73 -13.76
N ASP A 74 20.24 25.32 -14.85
CA ASP A 74 20.08 23.99 -15.44
C ASP A 74 20.80 22.92 -14.62
N ASP A 75 21.91 23.25 -13.97
CA ASP A 75 22.63 22.34 -13.08
C ASP A 75 21.80 21.93 -11.86
N ALA A 76 21.04 22.86 -11.28
CA ALA A 76 20.12 22.54 -10.18
C ALA A 76 19.04 21.55 -10.61
N LEU A 77 18.49 21.71 -11.82
CA LEU A 77 17.48 20.80 -12.36
C LEU A 77 18.08 19.42 -12.64
N ALA A 78 19.26 19.37 -13.26
CA ALA A 78 19.98 18.12 -13.53
C ALA A 78 20.34 17.35 -12.23
N ARG A 79 20.80 18.06 -11.19
CA ARG A 79 21.07 17.48 -9.86
C ARG A 79 19.80 16.93 -9.22
N PHE A 80 18.69 17.66 -9.29
CA PHE A 80 17.40 17.20 -8.78
C PHE A 80 16.90 15.94 -9.51
N GLU A 81 16.93 15.94 -10.85
CA GLU A 81 16.55 14.76 -11.64
C GLU A 81 17.42 13.55 -11.32
N LYS A 82 18.74 13.75 -11.18
CA LYS A 82 19.66 12.69 -10.79
C LYS A 82 19.28 12.11 -9.42
N LEU A 83 19.00 12.96 -8.44
CA LEU A 83 18.57 12.54 -7.11
C LEU A 83 17.23 11.78 -7.13
N LEU A 84 16.27 12.24 -7.94
CA LEU A 84 15.00 11.53 -8.10
C LEU A 84 15.19 10.16 -8.75
N ARG A 85 15.96 10.08 -9.85
CA ARG A 85 16.16 8.83 -10.60
C ARG A 85 17.01 7.82 -9.83
N GLN A 86 17.99 8.27 -9.05
CA GLN A 86 18.95 7.40 -8.36
C GLN A 86 18.58 7.15 -6.91
N GLY A 87 18.37 8.21 -6.11
CA GLY A 87 18.07 8.09 -4.68
C GLY A 87 16.61 7.78 -4.42
N PHE A 88 15.73 8.69 -4.84
CA PHE A 88 14.30 8.60 -4.52
C PHE A 88 13.63 7.38 -5.12
N ARG A 89 14.04 6.96 -6.33
CA ARG A 89 13.53 5.74 -6.97
C ARG A 89 13.68 4.53 -6.06
N GLN A 90 14.84 4.31 -5.46
CA GLN A 90 15.05 3.12 -4.65
C GLN A 90 14.18 3.14 -3.39
N GLU A 91 14.13 4.29 -2.70
CA GLU A 91 13.31 4.46 -1.49
C GLU A 91 11.82 4.32 -1.79
N VAL A 92 11.30 5.00 -2.82
CA VAL A 92 9.89 4.91 -3.21
C VAL A 92 9.54 3.52 -3.69
N LEU A 93 10.43 2.84 -4.41
CA LEU A 93 10.16 1.47 -4.82
C LEU A 93 10.11 0.53 -3.61
N GLN A 94 11.00 0.72 -2.63
CA GLN A 94 10.97 -0.03 -1.37
C GLN A 94 9.73 0.25 -0.53
N CYS A 95 9.24 1.49 -0.49
CA CYS A 95 8.08 1.88 0.31
C CYS A 95 6.72 1.65 -0.38
N VAL A 96 6.65 1.82 -1.69
CA VAL A 96 5.39 1.91 -2.46
C VAL A 96 5.43 1.03 -3.71
N GLY A 97 6.56 1.00 -4.42
CA GLY A 97 6.64 0.43 -5.77
C GLY A 97 6.51 -1.08 -5.88
N TYR A 98 6.72 -1.82 -4.80
CA TYR A 98 6.42 -3.26 -4.78
C TYR A 98 4.95 -3.55 -4.48
N GLY A 99 4.16 -2.54 -4.11
CA GLY A 99 2.73 -2.67 -3.80
C GLY A 99 2.44 -3.26 -2.43
N TYR A 100 3.47 -3.67 -1.66
CA TYR A 100 3.32 -4.21 -0.30
C TYR A 100 3.53 -3.11 0.74
N ALA A 101 2.62 -3.01 1.70
CA ALA A 101 2.93 -2.32 2.95
C ALA A 101 4.09 -3.06 3.63
N SER A 102 5.07 -2.33 4.18
CA SER A 102 6.14 -2.96 4.94
C SER A 102 5.53 -3.78 6.08
N LEU A 103 6.09 -4.98 6.32
CA LEU A 103 5.56 -5.87 7.36
C LEU A 103 5.49 -5.15 8.72
N GLY A 104 6.53 -4.40 9.06
CA GLY A 104 6.58 -3.61 10.29
C GLY A 104 5.44 -2.60 10.39
N TYR A 105 5.14 -1.88 9.31
CA TYR A 105 4.00 -0.94 9.29
C TYR A 105 2.67 -1.66 9.41
N ALA A 106 2.47 -2.77 8.67
CA ALA A 106 1.23 -3.54 8.73
C ALA A 106 0.99 -4.12 10.13
N VAL A 107 2.02 -4.69 10.76
CA VAL A 107 1.98 -5.23 12.13
C VAL A 107 1.70 -4.10 13.13
N TYR A 108 2.41 -2.98 13.02
CA TYR A 108 2.19 -1.82 13.88
C TYR A 108 0.74 -1.33 13.82
N MET A 109 0.20 -1.14 12.61
CA MET A 109 -1.18 -0.67 12.41
C MET A 109 -2.21 -1.69 12.92
N ALA A 110 -2.01 -2.98 12.64
CA ALA A 110 -2.91 -4.04 13.09
C ALA A 110 -2.94 -4.15 14.63
N CYS A 111 -1.75 -4.18 15.26
CA CYS A 111 -1.63 -4.32 16.71
C CYS A 111 -2.11 -3.07 17.45
N SER A 112 -1.70 -1.87 17.02
CA SER A 112 -2.13 -0.61 17.65
C SER A 112 -3.65 -0.39 17.54
N GLY A 113 -4.24 -0.69 16.38
CA GLY A 113 -5.69 -0.65 16.18
C GLY A 113 -6.47 -1.64 17.05
N SER A 114 -5.80 -2.68 17.57
CA SER A 114 -6.41 -3.72 18.41
C SER A 114 -6.23 -3.47 19.91
N VAL A 115 -5.53 -2.41 20.32
CA VAL A 115 -5.32 -2.06 21.75
C VAL A 115 -6.64 -1.82 22.50
N PRO A 116 -7.66 -1.13 21.95
CA PRO A 116 -8.92 -0.93 22.66
C PRO A 116 -9.60 -2.26 23.05
N ILE A 117 -9.49 -3.28 22.21
CA ILE A 117 -10.06 -4.62 22.47
C ILE A 117 -9.30 -5.30 23.62
N LEU A 118 -7.97 -5.16 23.66
CA LEU A 118 -7.17 -5.65 24.78
C LEU A 118 -7.63 -5.04 26.10
N VAL A 119 -7.83 -3.71 26.14
CA VAL A 119 -8.28 -3.01 27.35
C VAL A 119 -9.63 -3.54 27.85
N LEU A 120 -10.56 -3.85 26.93
CA LEU A 120 -11.85 -4.44 27.29
C LEU A 120 -11.69 -5.85 27.90
N GLN A 121 -10.78 -6.66 27.35
CA GLN A 121 -10.50 -8.01 27.85
C GLN A 121 -9.73 -8.02 29.17
N LEU A 122 -8.82 -7.07 29.39
CA LEU A 122 -8.09 -6.93 30.66
C LEU A 122 -9.05 -6.61 31.82
N ARG A 123 -10.16 -5.92 31.56
CA ARG A 123 -11.17 -5.65 32.60
C ARG A 123 -11.87 -6.92 33.06
N SER A 124 -12.19 -7.84 32.16
CA SER A 124 -12.76 -9.13 32.56
C SER A 124 -11.74 -10.00 33.31
N LEU A 125 -10.43 -9.82 33.05
CA LEU A 125 -9.40 -10.59 33.77
C LEU A 125 -9.45 -10.38 35.29
N ARG A 126 -9.86 -9.19 35.74
CA ARG A 126 -9.86 -8.84 37.16
C ARG A 126 -11.03 -9.47 37.94
N ALA A 127 -12.06 -9.94 37.25
CA ALA A 127 -13.29 -10.43 37.87
C ALA A 127 -13.26 -11.94 38.17
N ASP A 128 -12.56 -12.73 37.35
CA ASP A 128 -12.77 -14.20 37.29
C ASP A 128 -11.51 -15.02 37.62
N ALA A 129 -10.65 -14.56 38.54
CA ALA A 129 -9.41 -15.28 38.87
C ALA A 129 -9.71 -16.63 39.56
N SER A 130 -9.47 -17.74 38.84
CA SER A 130 -9.50 -19.11 39.40
C SER A 130 -8.33 -19.34 40.37
N PRO A 131 -8.52 -20.11 41.46
CA PRO A 131 -7.46 -20.43 42.41
C PRO A 131 -6.41 -21.43 41.88
N GLU A 132 -6.67 -22.16 40.80
CA GLU A 132 -5.74 -23.17 40.27
C GLU A 132 -4.81 -22.61 39.18
N ALA A 133 -3.49 -22.82 39.34
CA ALA A 133 -2.46 -22.25 38.48
C ALA A 133 -2.52 -22.73 37.02
N VAL A 134 -2.91 -23.99 36.78
CA VAL A 134 -3.01 -24.56 35.42
C VAL A 134 -4.19 -23.95 34.65
N ASP A 135 -5.32 -23.80 35.32
CA ASP A 135 -6.50 -23.14 34.75
C ASP A 135 -6.22 -21.66 34.47
N GLN A 136 -5.44 -21.00 35.34
CA GLN A 136 -5.02 -19.63 35.15
C GLN A 136 -4.15 -19.46 33.89
N ALA A 137 -3.23 -20.40 33.62
CA ALA A 137 -2.38 -20.37 32.43
C ALA A 137 -3.19 -20.58 31.14
N ALA A 138 -4.07 -21.60 31.13
CA ALA A 138 -4.93 -21.89 29.98
C ALA A 138 -5.87 -20.71 29.66
N TRP A 139 -6.47 -20.12 30.70
CA TRP A 139 -7.34 -18.97 30.56
C TRP A 139 -6.59 -17.71 30.10
N PHE A 140 -5.39 -17.45 30.62
CA PHE A 140 -4.57 -16.31 30.17
C PHE A 140 -4.20 -16.44 28.69
N LEU A 141 -3.78 -17.64 28.26
CA LEU A 141 -3.51 -17.92 26.84
C LEU A 141 -4.75 -17.73 25.98
N ARG A 142 -5.93 -18.12 26.47
CA ARG A 142 -7.19 -17.90 25.76
C ARG A 142 -7.48 -16.42 25.57
N VAL A 143 -7.25 -15.58 26.59
CA VAL A 143 -7.44 -14.13 26.46
C VAL A 143 -6.43 -13.53 25.49
N LEU A 144 -5.17 -13.95 25.56
CA LEU A 144 -4.14 -13.53 24.60
C LEU A 144 -4.52 -13.90 23.16
N VAL A 145 -4.97 -15.13 22.92
CA VAL A 145 -5.47 -15.59 21.61
C VAL A 145 -6.69 -14.80 21.17
N ASN A 146 -7.61 -14.53 22.10
CA ASN A 146 -8.82 -13.78 21.81
C ASN A 146 -8.51 -12.34 21.37
N TRP A 147 -7.47 -11.72 21.94
CA TRP A 147 -6.95 -10.45 21.46
C TRP A 147 -6.20 -10.59 20.14
N ALA A 148 -5.21 -11.49 20.08
CA ALA A 148 -4.25 -11.62 18.98
C ALA A 148 -4.90 -12.04 17.65
N GLN A 149 -6.07 -12.68 17.67
CA GLN A 149 -6.80 -13.02 16.44
C GLN A 149 -7.25 -11.79 15.65
N VAL A 150 -7.50 -10.64 16.30
CA VAL A 150 -7.95 -9.41 15.63
C VAL A 150 -6.85 -8.80 14.77
N PRO A 151 -5.63 -8.52 15.29
CA PRO A 151 -4.54 -8.07 14.45
C PRO A 151 -4.15 -9.14 13.43
N LEU A 152 -4.19 -10.43 13.78
CA LEU A 152 -3.87 -11.50 12.84
C LEU A 152 -4.86 -11.57 11.66
N GLY A 153 -6.16 -11.47 11.93
CA GLY A 153 -7.20 -11.39 10.89
C GLY A 153 -7.07 -10.13 10.03
N SER A 154 -6.66 -9.01 10.63
CA SER A 154 -6.40 -7.76 9.90
C SER A 154 -5.21 -7.91 8.95
N LEU A 155 -4.12 -8.51 9.41
CA LEU A 155 -2.94 -8.80 8.59
C LEU A 155 -3.27 -9.75 7.43
N PHE A 156 -3.97 -10.85 7.73
CA PHE A 156 -4.46 -11.77 6.70
C PHE A 156 -5.30 -11.04 5.65
N GLY A 157 -6.24 -10.20 6.09
CA GLY A 157 -7.09 -9.40 5.20
C GLY A 157 -6.29 -8.45 4.30
N VAL A 158 -5.27 -7.78 4.84
CA VAL A 158 -4.38 -6.91 4.05
C VAL A 158 -3.62 -7.70 2.99
N TRP A 159 -2.96 -8.80 3.37
CA TRP A 159 -2.14 -9.58 2.45
C TRP A 159 -2.97 -10.30 1.39
N MET A 160 -4.10 -10.86 1.79
CA MET A 160 -5.05 -11.46 0.85
C MET A 160 -5.59 -10.42 -0.13
N ASN A 161 -6.08 -9.27 0.36
CA ASN A 161 -6.61 -8.20 -0.51
C ASN A 161 -5.55 -7.74 -1.51
N GLN A 162 -4.30 -7.59 -1.06
CA GLN A 162 -3.20 -7.20 -1.92
C GLN A 162 -2.89 -8.27 -2.98
N ALA A 163 -2.80 -9.54 -2.59
CA ALA A 163 -2.58 -10.66 -3.52
C ALA A 163 -3.68 -10.72 -4.58
N LEU A 164 -4.94 -10.59 -4.14
CA LEU A 164 -6.12 -10.58 -4.99
C LEU A 164 -6.12 -9.39 -5.95
N CYS A 165 -5.75 -8.19 -5.52
CA CYS A 165 -5.64 -7.03 -6.42
C CYS A 165 -4.51 -7.22 -7.45
N SER A 166 -3.36 -7.74 -7.01
CA SER A 166 -2.22 -8.04 -7.90
C SER A 166 -2.57 -9.06 -8.98
N VAL A 167 -3.35 -10.09 -8.64
CA VAL A 167 -3.90 -11.05 -9.60
C VAL A 167 -4.98 -10.39 -10.47
N GLY A 168 -5.89 -9.63 -9.87
CA GLY A 168 -7.03 -9.00 -10.54
C GLY A 168 -6.63 -8.06 -11.67
N VAL A 169 -5.54 -7.29 -11.52
CA VAL A 169 -5.00 -6.42 -12.58
C VAL A 169 -4.48 -7.23 -13.78
N LYS A 170 -4.15 -8.52 -13.62
CA LYS A 170 -3.69 -9.41 -14.71
C LYS A 170 -4.84 -10.10 -15.46
N ILE A 171 -6.07 -10.07 -14.94
CA ILE A 171 -7.20 -10.78 -15.55
C ILE A 171 -7.83 -9.89 -16.65
N PRO A 172 -7.98 -10.38 -17.89
CA PRO A 172 -8.60 -9.63 -18.99
C PRO A 172 -10.15 -9.65 -18.92
N LEU A 173 -10.74 -9.54 -17.73
CA LEU A 173 -12.19 -9.49 -17.54
C LEU A 173 -12.68 -8.04 -17.36
N ARG A 174 -14.00 -7.84 -17.50
CA ARG A 174 -14.63 -6.58 -17.08
C ARG A 174 -14.34 -6.32 -15.60
N ARG A 175 -13.88 -5.12 -15.26
CA ARG A 175 -13.49 -4.74 -13.88
C ARG A 175 -14.57 -5.04 -12.84
N SER A 176 -15.84 -4.85 -13.17
CA SER A 176 -16.96 -5.16 -12.27
C SER A 176 -17.03 -6.65 -11.90
N LEU A 177 -16.76 -7.55 -12.84
CA LEU A 177 -16.73 -9.00 -12.59
C LEU A 177 -15.54 -9.39 -11.72
N VAL A 178 -14.36 -8.80 -11.97
CA VAL A 178 -13.18 -9.01 -11.12
C VAL A 178 -13.49 -8.56 -9.70
N VAL A 179 -14.04 -7.36 -9.51
CA VAL A 179 -14.43 -6.84 -8.19
C VAL A 179 -15.43 -7.76 -7.49
N ALA A 180 -16.45 -8.26 -8.20
CA ALA A 180 -17.42 -9.20 -7.62
C ALA A 180 -16.75 -10.52 -7.19
N LEU A 181 -15.89 -11.10 -8.03
CA LEU A 181 -15.16 -12.33 -7.73
C LEU A 181 -14.25 -12.16 -6.50
N LEU A 182 -13.43 -11.11 -6.47
CA LEU A 182 -12.53 -10.81 -5.36
C LEU A 182 -13.31 -10.56 -4.07
N SER A 183 -14.49 -9.95 -4.19
CA SER A 183 -15.38 -9.69 -3.07
C SER A 183 -15.90 -10.98 -2.44
N THR A 184 -16.35 -11.92 -3.27
CA THR A 184 -16.82 -13.24 -2.85
C THR A 184 -15.71 -14.05 -2.17
N VAL A 185 -14.50 -14.08 -2.75
CA VAL A 185 -13.35 -14.78 -2.15
C VAL A 185 -13.03 -14.24 -0.76
N THR A 186 -13.05 -12.91 -0.60
CA THR A 186 -12.78 -12.27 0.69
C THR A 186 -13.84 -12.58 1.73
N LEU A 187 -15.12 -12.59 1.31
CA LEU A 187 -16.22 -12.96 2.19
C LEU A 187 -16.08 -14.41 2.68
N LEU A 188 -15.73 -15.34 1.79
CA LEU A 188 -15.49 -16.74 2.15
C LEU A 188 -14.30 -16.87 3.10
N ALA A 189 -13.20 -16.17 2.83
CA ALA A 189 -12.01 -16.22 3.68
C ALA A 189 -12.25 -15.63 5.08
N SER A 190 -13.22 -14.72 5.22
CA SER A 190 -13.63 -14.18 6.52
C SER A 190 -14.35 -15.20 7.42
N ALA A 191 -14.74 -16.37 6.89
CA ALA A 191 -15.32 -17.45 7.69
C ALA A 191 -14.32 -18.06 8.69
N ALA A 192 -13.02 -18.06 8.38
CA ALA A 192 -11.99 -18.62 9.26
C ALA A 192 -11.92 -17.95 10.66
N PRO A 193 -11.77 -16.61 10.77
CA PRO A 193 -11.79 -15.96 12.08
C PRO A 193 -13.14 -16.09 12.79
N VAL A 194 -14.25 -16.18 12.06
CA VAL A 194 -15.57 -16.45 12.66
C VAL A 194 -15.63 -17.85 13.25
N ALA A 195 -15.04 -18.85 12.59
CA ALA A 195 -14.95 -20.21 13.13
C ALA A 195 -14.14 -20.25 14.43
N LEU A 196 -13.02 -19.52 14.52
CA LEU A 196 -12.25 -19.39 15.76
C LEU A 196 -13.09 -18.78 16.89
N GLN A 197 -13.87 -17.75 16.61
CA GLN A 197 -14.79 -17.17 17.59
C GLN A 197 -15.82 -18.19 18.09
N GLN A 198 -16.37 -19.01 17.19
CA GLN A 198 -17.29 -20.07 17.58
C GLN A 198 -16.60 -21.14 18.44
N ILE A 199 -15.36 -21.51 18.13
CA ILE A 199 -14.55 -22.41 18.95
C ILE A 199 -14.34 -21.79 20.35
N LEU A 200 -13.93 -20.53 20.41
CA LEU A 200 -13.75 -19.77 21.66
C LEU A 200 -15.02 -19.60 22.49
N LEU A 201 -16.21 -19.69 21.90
CA LEU A 201 -17.47 -19.62 22.64
C LEU A 201 -17.96 -20.98 23.12
N ARG A 202 -17.54 -22.07 22.47
CA ARG A 202 -18.05 -23.43 22.74
C ARG A 202 -17.10 -24.29 23.55
N THR A 203 -15.82 -23.99 23.59
CA THR A 203 -14.84 -24.80 24.34
C THR A 203 -14.78 -24.40 25.80
N GLU A 204 -14.52 -25.36 26.68
CA GLU A 204 -14.28 -25.12 28.10
C GLU A 204 -13.10 -24.16 28.32
N PRO A 205 -13.09 -23.35 29.40
CA PRO A 205 -12.03 -22.39 29.69
C PRO A 205 -10.62 -23.00 29.73
N SER A 206 -10.50 -24.24 30.20
CA SER A 206 -9.25 -25.01 30.30
C SER A 206 -8.78 -25.62 28.97
N SER A 207 -9.58 -25.53 27.90
CA SER A 207 -9.27 -26.13 26.61
C SER A 207 -8.20 -25.35 25.86
N TYR A 208 -7.16 -26.06 25.39
CA TYR A 208 -6.11 -25.52 24.51
C TYR A 208 -6.50 -25.52 23.02
N LEU A 209 -7.69 -26.00 22.65
CA LEU A 209 -8.14 -26.06 21.26
C LEU A 209 -8.11 -24.69 20.55
N PRO A 210 -8.52 -23.57 21.16
CA PRO A 210 -8.41 -22.25 20.53
C PRO A 210 -6.97 -21.84 20.24
N VAL A 211 -6.02 -22.23 21.11
CA VAL A 211 -4.59 -21.95 20.93
C VAL A 211 -4.05 -22.73 19.73
N ALA A 212 -4.38 -24.02 19.63
CA ALA A 212 -3.98 -24.84 18.49
C ALA A 212 -4.53 -24.28 17.16
N TYR A 213 -5.80 -23.88 17.12
CA TYR A 213 -6.39 -23.24 15.94
C TYR A 213 -5.69 -21.92 15.61
N PHE A 214 -5.42 -21.09 16.61
CA PHE A 214 -4.71 -19.81 16.42
C PHE A 214 -3.32 -20.02 15.82
N VAL A 215 -2.55 -21.00 16.31
CA VAL A 215 -1.22 -21.33 15.76
C VAL A 215 -1.32 -21.79 14.30
N ALA A 216 -2.31 -22.63 13.97
CA ALA A 216 -2.56 -23.03 12.60
C ALA A 216 -2.90 -21.83 11.71
N TRP A 217 -3.77 -20.94 12.18
CA TRP A 217 -4.14 -19.72 11.46
C TRP A 217 -2.97 -18.74 11.29
N LEU A 218 -2.14 -18.59 12.32
CA LEU A 218 -0.91 -17.81 12.27
C LEU A 218 0.03 -18.36 11.19
N THR A 219 0.18 -19.69 11.11
CA THR A 219 1.02 -20.37 10.12
C THR A 219 0.51 -20.16 8.70
N VAL A 220 -0.81 -20.24 8.48
CA VAL A 220 -1.42 -19.93 7.17
C VAL A 220 -1.16 -18.48 6.78
N THR A 221 -1.32 -17.57 7.74
CA THR A 221 -1.19 -16.13 7.53
C THR A 221 0.26 -15.72 7.24
N THR A 222 1.24 -16.28 7.96
CA THR A 222 2.67 -16.07 7.67
C THR A 222 3.09 -16.72 6.36
N THR A 223 2.58 -17.91 6.05
CA THR A 223 2.83 -18.56 4.76
C THR A 223 2.31 -17.73 3.61
N LEU A 224 1.08 -17.20 3.72
CA LEU A 224 0.51 -16.28 2.73
C LEU A 224 1.42 -15.06 2.55
N PHE A 225 1.86 -14.42 3.64
CA PHE A 225 2.78 -13.30 3.59
C PHE A 225 4.07 -13.64 2.82
N HIS A 226 4.69 -14.79 3.10
CA HIS A 226 5.90 -15.21 2.37
C HIS A 226 5.63 -15.50 0.90
N CYS A 227 4.53 -16.18 0.57
CA CYS A 227 4.16 -16.47 -0.81
C CYS A 227 3.88 -15.19 -1.63
N THR A 228 3.28 -14.18 -1.00
CA THR A 228 2.94 -12.92 -1.67
C THR A 228 4.14 -11.95 -1.69
N GLY A 229 4.86 -11.83 -0.56
CA GLY A 229 5.92 -10.84 -0.38
C GLY A 229 7.25 -11.20 -1.07
N CYS A 230 7.56 -12.49 -1.26
CA CYS A 230 8.83 -12.90 -1.87
C CYS A 230 8.84 -12.85 -3.40
N ARG A 231 7.68 -12.71 -4.08
CA ARG A 231 7.63 -12.51 -5.55
C ARG A 231 7.77 -11.03 -5.90
N VAL A 232 8.88 -10.43 -5.50
CA VAL A 232 9.34 -9.22 -6.16
C VAL A 232 9.98 -9.66 -7.47
N GLU A 233 9.24 -9.55 -8.58
CA GLU A 233 9.82 -9.67 -9.91
C GLU A 233 10.97 -8.64 -9.98
N ARG A 234 12.22 -9.12 -10.08
CA ARG A 234 13.34 -8.22 -10.33
C ARG A 234 13.00 -7.43 -11.60
N PRO A 235 13.09 -6.10 -11.58
CA PRO A 235 12.84 -5.31 -12.78
C PRO A 235 13.68 -5.86 -13.92
N GLN A 236 13.06 -6.26 -15.02
CA GLN A 236 13.82 -6.55 -16.23
C GLN A 236 14.54 -5.26 -16.64
N PRO A 237 15.81 -5.34 -17.06
CA PRO A 237 16.54 -4.18 -17.53
C PRO A 237 15.94 -3.75 -18.87
N HIS A 238 14.87 -2.96 -18.87
CA HIS A 238 14.47 -2.24 -20.08
C HIS A 238 15.35 -1.00 -20.21
N THR A 239 15.89 -0.83 -21.40
CA THR A 239 16.48 0.41 -21.87
C THR A 239 15.36 1.45 -21.98
N CYS A 240 15.58 2.64 -21.43
CA CYS A 240 14.77 3.78 -21.84
C CYS A 240 15.13 4.03 -23.29
N ASP A 241 14.39 3.44 -24.23
CA ASP A 241 14.39 3.96 -25.60
C ASP A 241 13.80 5.35 -25.51
N VAL A 242 14.67 6.32 -25.26
CA VAL A 242 14.43 7.72 -25.54
C VAL A 242 14.35 7.77 -27.05
N GLY A 243 13.18 7.41 -27.59
CA GLY A 243 12.85 7.73 -28.95
C GLY A 243 13.11 9.22 -29.08
N HIS A 244 14.18 9.58 -29.79
CA HIS A 244 14.33 10.89 -30.40
C HIS A 244 13.17 11.03 -31.39
N ALA A 245 11.96 11.25 -30.87
CA ALA A 245 10.90 11.89 -31.61
C ALA A 245 11.49 13.25 -31.96
N GLY A 246 11.94 13.37 -33.22
CA GLY A 246 12.61 14.55 -33.73
C GLY A 246 11.82 15.78 -33.30
N VAL A 247 12.41 16.56 -32.41
CA VAL A 247 12.07 17.96 -32.24
C VAL A 247 12.47 18.59 -33.56
N GLY A 248 11.53 18.67 -34.49
CA GLY A 248 11.64 19.53 -35.65
C GLY A 248 11.85 20.93 -35.12
N ASN A 249 13.07 21.43 -35.25
CA ASN A 249 13.41 22.82 -35.05
C ASN A 249 12.58 23.67 -36.02
N ALA A 250 11.47 24.21 -35.53
CA ALA A 250 10.89 25.43 -36.04
C ALA A 250 10.98 26.45 -34.90
N VAL A 251 12.21 26.93 -34.67
CA VAL A 251 12.44 28.16 -33.91
C VAL A 251 12.19 29.29 -34.89
N ASP A 252 10.96 29.80 -34.93
CA ASP A 252 10.67 31.12 -35.48
C ASP A 252 11.31 32.14 -34.55
N SER A 253 12.38 32.75 -35.05
CA SER A 253 13.09 33.85 -34.43
C SER A 253 12.34 35.17 -34.68
N ASP A 254 11.21 35.37 -34.00
CA ASP A 254 10.56 36.68 -33.96
C ASP A 254 10.99 37.46 -32.71
N THR A 255 12.01 38.28 -32.96
CA THR A 255 12.27 39.63 -32.45
C THR A 255 11.37 40.12 -31.32
N PHE A 256 11.85 40.05 -30.07
CA PHE A 256 11.43 40.98 -29.01
C PHE A 256 12.43 42.13 -28.95
N SER A 257 12.05 43.27 -29.51
CA SER A 257 12.66 44.57 -29.19
C SER A 257 11.85 45.21 -28.08
N ILE A 258 12.55 45.64 -27.02
CA ILE A 258 12.04 46.47 -25.92
C ILE A 258 11.82 47.89 -26.41
#